data_AF-A0A562D0K6-F1
#
_entry.id   AF-A0A562D0K6-F1
#
_cell.length_a   1.000
_cell.length_b   1.000
_cell.length_c   1.000
_cell.angle_alpha   90.00
_cell.angle_beta   90.00
_cell.angle_gamma   90.00
#
_symmetry.space_group_name_H-M   'P 1'
#
loop_
_entity.id
_entity.type
_entity.pdbx_description
1 polymer ?
#
loop_
_entity_poly.entity_id
_entity_poly.type
_entity_poly.pdbx_seq_one_letter_code
_entity_poly.pdbx_strand_id
1 'polypeptide(L)' 'MPPRPRGHYREYTVPTPGVPHRGARRIVTGGDPPTEWYYSADHYGSFRAFQVPMAEARP' A
#
# COMPACT_ATOMS: atom_id res chain seq x y z
N MET A 1 -2.36 2.14 10.85
CA MET A 1 -2.86 3.24 9.99
C MET A 1 -3.95 3.99 10.75
N PRO A 2 -4.21 5.27 10.44
CA PRO A 2 -5.28 6.03 11.07
C PRO A 2 -6.68 5.41 10.84
N PRO A 3 -7.63 5.55 11.78
CA PRO A 3 -9.01 5.17 11.54
C PRO A 3 -9.64 6.00 10.42
N ARG A 4 -10.28 5.35 9.45
CA ARG A 4 -10.95 5.98 8.32
C ARG A 4 -12.26 5.25 7.99
N PRO A 5 -13.22 5.90 7.31
CA PRO A 5 -14.43 5.23 6.82
C PRO A 5 -14.11 4.02 5.93
N ARG A 6 -15.03 3.06 5.89
CA ARG A 6 -14.89 1.87 5.04
C ARG A 6 -14.73 2.27 3.57
N GLY A 7 -13.78 1.62 2.88
CA GLY A 7 -13.47 1.91 1.47
C GLY A 7 -12.42 3.01 1.26
N HIS A 8 -11.97 3.70 2.32
CA HIS A 8 -10.92 4.71 2.19
C HIS A 8 -9.56 4.13 1.79
N TYR A 9 -9.25 2.91 2.23
CA TYR A 9 -7.96 2.25 1.95
C TYR A 9 -8.11 1.19 0.85
N ARG A 10 -7.14 1.14 -0.08
CA ARG A 10 -6.99 0.08 -1.10
C ARG A 10 -5.63 -0.58 -0.97
N GLU A 11 -5.57 -1.88 -1.24
CA GLU A 11 -4.34 -2.67 -1.10
C GLU A 11 -3.84 -3.23 -2.43
N TYR A 12 -2.52 -3.40 -2.50
CA TYR A 12 -1.81 -3.93 -3.64
C TYR A 12 -0.76 -4.93 -3.17
N THR A 13 -0.74 -6.09 -3.82
CA THR A 13 0.26 -7.12 -3.54
C THR A 13 1.62 -6.70 -4.10
N VAL A 14 2.67 -6.77 -3.29
CA VAL A 14 4.05 -6.63 -3.76
C VAL A 14 4.66 -8.03 -3.91
N PRO A 15 5.08 -8.44 -5.13
CA PRO A 15 5.68 -9.75 -5.33
C PRO A 15 6.89 -9.99 -4.42
N THR A 16 6.99 -11.19 -3.88
CA THR A 16 8.17 -11.64 -3.15
C THR A 16 8.89 -12.67 -4.01
N PRO A 17 10.12 -12.40 -4.50
CA PRO A 17 10.85 -13.33 -5.35
C PRO A 17 10.95 -14.73 -4.73
N GLY A 18 10.74 -15.76 -5.55
CA GLY A 18 10.79 -17.16 -5.11
C GLY A 18 9.57 -17.66 -4.33
N VAL A 19 8.57 -16.80 -4.07
CA VAL A 19 7.34 -17.19 -3.36
C VAL A 19 6.23 -17.46 -4.39
N PRO A 20 5.60 -18.66 -4.39
CA PRO A 20 4.58 -19.02 -5.38
C PRO A 20 3.20 -18.44 -5.07
N HIS A 21 3.01 -17.89 -3.87
CA HIS A 21 1.82 -17.18 -3.46
C HIS A 21 2.07 -15.66 -3.36
N ARG A 22 1.06 -14.90 -2.96
CA ARG A 22 1.11 -13.43 -2.87
C ARG A 22 2.18 -12.86 -1.91
N GLY A 23 2.86 -13.69 -1.13
CA GLY A 23 3.75 -13.26 -0.05
C GLY A 23 3.05 -12.36 0.99
N ALA A 24 3.85 -11.77 1.88
CA ALA A 24 3.38 -10.90 2.96
C ALA A 24 3.38 -9.40 2.61
N ARG A 25 4.12 -9.01 1.56
CA ARG A 25 4.39 -7.60 1.26
C ARG A 25 3.18 -6.92 0.61
N ARG A 26 2.83 -5.73 1.10
CA ARG A 26 1.68 -4.94 0.63
C ARG A 26 2.04 -3.47 0.49
N ILE A 27 1.50 -2.82 -0.53
CA ILE A 27 1.31 -1.36 -0.55
C ILE A 27 -0.15 -1.10 -0.22
N VAL A 28 -0.41 -0.13 0.64
CA VAL A 28 -1.76 0.36 0.96
C VAL A 28 -1.83 1.84 0.64
N THR A 29 -2.82 2.23 -0.15
CA THR A 29 -3.12 3.63 -0.46
C THR A 29 -4.35 4.08 0.30
N GLY A 30 -4.39 5.35 0.70
CA GLY A 30 -5.56 5.99 1.32
C GLY A 30 -6.06 7.17 0.48
N GLY A 31 -7.38 7.26 0.32
CA GLY A 31 -8.05 8.29 -0.48
C GLY A 31 -8.37 7.85 -1.91
N ASP A 32 -9.22 8.63 -2.57
CA ASP A 32 -9.56 8.50 -3.98
C ASP A 32 -9.67 9.92 -4.58
N PRO A 33 -8.59 10.47 -5.20
CA PRO A 33 -7.31 9.83 -5.49
C PRO A 33 -6.42 9.61 -4.25
N PRO A 34 -5.41 8.70 -4.31
CA PRO A 34 -4.50 8.44 -3.22
C PRO A 34 -3.71 9.66 -2.74
N THR A 35 -3.81 9.98 -1.46
CA THR A 35 -3.01 11.02 -0.78
C THR A 35 -2.11 10.43 0.33
N GLU A 36 -2.42 9.22 0.79
CA GLU A 36 -1.65 8.50 1.80
C GLU A 36 -1.06 7.21 1.21
N TRP A 37 0.19 6.90 1.57
CA TRP A 37 0.92 5.74 1.07
C TRP A 37 1.62 5.00 2.21
N TYR A 38 1.35 3.71 2.31
CA TYR A 38 1.92 2.83 3.33
C TYR A 38 2.46 1.55 2.72
N TYR A 39 3.56 1.06 3.28
CA TYR A 39 4.12 -0.25 2.98
C TYR A 39 4.05 -1.14 4.22
N SER A 40 3.67 -2.40 4.05
CA SER A 40 3.77 -3.44 5.06
C SER A 40 4.62 -4.59 4.50
N ALA A 41 5.60 -5.03 5.28
CA ALA A 41 6.45 -6.18 4.95
C ALA A 41 5.92 -7.49 5.53
N ASP A 42 5.01 -7.40 6.50
CA ASP A 42 4.65 -8.43 7.47
C ASP A 42 3.13 -8.70 7.49
N HIS A 43 2.45 -8.48 6.36
CA HIS A 43 1.03 -8.77 6.20
C HIS A 43 0.15 -8.03 7.22
N TYR A 44 0.22 -6.70 7.20
CA TYR A 44 -0.55 -5.75 8.03
C TYR A 44 -0.16 -5.71 9.52
N GLY A 45 0.91 -6.40 9.93
CA GLY A 45 1.42 -6.31 11.31
C GLY A 45 1.99 -4.93 11.63
N SER A 46 2.72 -4.34 10.69
CA SER A 46 3.30 -3.00 10.80
C SER A 46 3.24 -2.25 9.47
N PHE A 47 3.30 -0.93 9.56
CA PHE A 47 3.19 -0.03 8.42
C PHE A 47 4.27 1.04 8.46
N ARG A 48 4.90 1.27 7.30
CA ARG A 48 5.78 2.41 7.07
C ARG A 48 5.14 3.37 6.08
N ALA A 49 4.92 4.61 6.50
CA ALA A 49 4.49 5.67 5.60
C ALA A 49 5.65 6.07 4.67
N PHE A 50 5.33 6.42 3.42
CA PHE A 50 6.28 7.00 2.48
C PHE A 50 5.58 8.05 1.61
N GLN A 51 6.37 8.80 0.84
CA GLN A 51 5.86 9.77 -0.12
C GLN A 51 6.16 9.25 -1.51
N VAL A 52 5.15 9.27 -2.38
CA VAL A 52 5.36 9.13 -3.81
C VAL A 52 5.60 10.54 -4.33
N PRO A 53 6.78 10.85 -4.90
CA PRO A 53 6.99 12.12 -5.57
C PRO A 53 5.84 12.31 -6.56
N MET A 54 5.18 13.49 -6.52
CA MET A 54 4.03 13.87 -7.35
C MET A 54 3.99 13.01 -8.60
N ALA A 55 3.04 12.07 -8.60
CA ALA A 55 2.98 11.03 -9.62
C ALA A 55 3.24 11.69 -10.97
N GLU A 56 4.32 11.28 -11.64
CA GLU A 56 4.26 11.19 -13.10
C GLU A 56 3.08 10.26 -13.34
N ALA A 57 1.89 10.86 -13.41
CA ALA A 57 0.72 10.27 -13.98
C ALA A 57 1.17 9.96 -15.39
N ARG A 58 1.72 8.76 -15.56
CA ARG A 58 1.97 8.19 -16.87
C ARG A 58 0.63 8.28 -17.59
N PRO A 59 0.55 8.98 -18.73
CA PRO A 59 -0.69 9.04 -19.49
C PRO A 59 -1.15 7.63 -19.88
#